data_AF-A0A2S5LRE6-F1
#
_entry.id   AF-A0A2S5LRE6-F1
#
_cell.length_a   1.000
_cell.length_b   1.000
_cell.length_c   1.000
_cell.angle_alpha   90.00
_cell.angle_beta   90.00
_cell.angle_gamma   90.00
#
_symmetry.space_group_name_H-M   'P 1'
#
loop_
_entity.id
_entity.type
_entity.pdbx_description
1 polymer ?
#
loop_
_entity_poly.entity_id
_entity_poly.type
_entity_poly.pdbx_seq_one_letter_code
_entity_poly.pdbx_strand_id
1 'polypeptide(L)'
;MDWRAPVMDYCERQSSAFWAEPANALSNFAFVIAAASAFLLWRRRGGADYPALALIIVTASVGIGSFIFHTVATRGAMLLDVVPIAIFIYGYFLLALRRYFRLSIVWATAITLAFAALSFFATTVDALNGSIGYLPALAALSIFAALLWMSRRETGRTLAAAALLFAISLVSRTIDR
;
A
#
# COMPACT_ATOMS: atom_id res chain seq x y z
N MET A 1 -11.80 -17.65 -15.06
CA MET A 1 -11.83 -16.18 -14.90
C MET A 1 -11.44 -15.55 -16.22
N ASP A 2 -12.20 -14.55 -16.67
CA ASP A 2 -11.81 -13.75 -17.84
C ASP A 2 -10.80 -12.70 -17.41
N TRP A 3 -9.52 -12.98 -17.62
CA TRP A 3 -8.40 -12.10 -17.25
C TRP A 3 -8.29 -10.85 -18.12
N ARG A 4 -8.88 -10.88 -19.32
CA ARG A 4 -8.87 -9.76 -20.28
C ARG A 4 -10.09 -8.86 -20.15
N ALA A 5 -11.06 -9.23 -19.31
CA ALA A 5 -12.21 -8.39 -19.02
C ALA A 5 -11.74 -6.99 -18.55
N PRO A 6 -12.27 -5.92 -19.16
CA PRO A 6 -11.92 -4.56 -18.78
C PRO A 6 -12.45 -4.22 -17.38
N VAL A 7 -11.78 -3.28 -16.73
CA VAL A 7 -12.13 -2.75 -15.41
C VAL A 7 -12.31 -1.24 -15.57
N MET A 8 -13.46 -0.73 -15.13
CA MET A 8 -13.84 0.68 -15.24
C MET A 8 -14.17 1.18 -13.83
N ASP A 9 -13.13 1.49 -13.06
CA ASP A 9 -13.20 1.72 -11.62
C ASP A 9 -12.95 3.18 -11.21
N TYR A 10 -12.56 4.06 -12.13
CA TYR A 10 -12.14 5.44 -11.85
C TYR A 10 -12.82 6.44 -12.79
N CYS A 11 -13.15 7.63 -12.28
CA CYS A 11 -13.78 8.70 -13.06
C CYS A 11 -12.96 9.14 -14.29
N GLU A 12 -11.63 9.09 -14.22
CA GLU A 12 -10.76 9.46 -15.36
C GLU A 12 -11.01 8.56 -16.58
N ARG A 13 -11.34 7.28 -16.37
CA ARG A 13 -11.48 6.31 -17.45
C ARG A 13 -12.82 6.41 -18.16
N GLN A 14 -12.80 7.04 -19.33
CA GLN A 14 -13.98 7.20 -20.20
C GLN A 14 -13.99 6.23 -21.41
N SER A 15 -12.97 5.38 -21.56
CA SER A 15 -12.88 4.38 -22.63
C SER A 15 -11.89 3.24 -22.32
N SER A 16 -11.80 2.27 -23.23
CA SER A 16 -10.80 1.20 -23.19
C SER A 16 -9.43 1.58 -23.80
N ALA A 17 -9.23 2.84 -24.18
CA ALA A 17 -7.96 3.29 -24.74
C ALA A 17 -6.80 3.16 -23.73
N PHE A 18 -5.59 2.95 -24.25
CA PHE A 18 -4.37 2.81 -23.44
C PHE A 18 -4.09 4.05 -22.57
N TRP A 19 -4.37 5.25 -23.09
CA TRP A 19 -4.21 6.52 -22.39
C TRP A 19 -5.55 7.09 -21.90
N ALA A 20 -6.48 6.23 -21.50
CA ALA A 20 -7.74 6.68 -20.91
C ALA A 20 -7.59 7.18 -19.46
N GLU A 21 -6.47 6.88 -18.79
CA GLU A 21 -6.16 7.36 -17.44
C GLU A 21 -4.74 7.94 -17.31
N PRO A 22 -4.39 9.01 -18.03
CA PRO A 22 -3.04 9.55 -18.04
C PRO A 22 -2.58 10.08 -16.68
N ALA A 23 -3.44 10.78 -15.93
CA ALA A 23 -3.09 11.32 -14.62
C ALA A 23 -2.87 10.17 -13.62
N ASN A 24 -3.78 9.20 -13.56
CA ASN A 24 -3.58 8.04 -12.69
C ASN A 24 -2.34 7.25 -13.09
N ALA A 25 -2.13 6.96 -14.38
CA ALA A 25 -0.95 6.23 -14.86
C ALA A 25 0.36 6.96 -14.47
N LEU A 26 0.49 8.25 -14.78
CA LEU A 26 1.73 9.00 -14.53
C LEU A 26 2.00 9.25 -13.04
N SER A 27 0.95 9.39 -12.22
CA SER A 27 1.12 9.61 -10.77
C SER A 27 1.86 8.44 -10.08
N ASN A 28 1.80 7.24 -10.64
CA ASN A 28 2.45 6.04 -10.10
C ASN A 28 3.99 6.11 -10.13
N PHE A 29 4.59 7.01 -10.91
CA PHE A 29 6.02 7.27 -10.82
C PHE A 29 6.46 7.76 -9.43
N ALA A 30 5.54 8.30 -8.62
CA ALA A 30 5.83 8.64 -7.22
C ALA A 30 6.33 7.43 -6.41
N PHE A 31 5.78 6.23 -6.64
CA PHE A 31 6.25 5.00 -5.98
C PHE A 31 7.66 4.62 -6.43
N VAL A 32 7.96 4.75 -7.72
CA VAL A 32 9.29 4.46 -8.27
C VAL A 32 10.33 5.44 -7.71
N ILE A 33 9.99 6.73 -7.63
CA ILE A 33 10.83 7.76 -7.03
C ILE A 33 11.05 7.49 -5.53
N ALA A 34 10.00 7.11 -4.80
CA ALA A 34 10.09 6.74 -3.39
C ALA A 34 10.99 5.52 -3.17
N ALA A 35 10.83 4.48 -4.00
CA ALA A 35 11.67 3.29 -3.97
C ALA A 35 13.14 3.61 -4.28
N ALA A 36 13.41 4.42 -5.31
CA ALA A 36 14.77 4.88 -5.63
C ALA A 36 15.39 5.67 -4.48
N SER A 37 14.63 6.59 -3.88
CA SER A 37 15.08 7.39 -2.73
C SER A 37 15.39 6.52 -1.52
N ALA A 38 14.52 5.55 -1.23
CA ALA A 38 14.72 4.60 -0.14
C ALA A 38 15.90 3.65 -0.41
N PHE A 39 16.12 3.23 -1.66
CA PHE A 39 17.27 2.44 -2.06
C PHE A 39 18.59 3.20 -1.86
N LEU A 40 18.64 4.48 -2.24
CA LEU A 40 19.81 5.33 -1.99
C LEU A 40 20.08 5.47 -0.49
N LEU A 41 19.05 5.62 0.34
CA LEU A 41 19.19 5.63 1.79
C LEU A 41 19.71 4.30 2.34
N TRP A 42 19.17 3.18 1.85
CA TRP A 42 19.60 1.83 2.22
C TRP A 42 21.07 1.59 1.87
N ARG A 43 21.51 1.99 0.67
CA ARG A 43 22.92 1.94 0.24
C ARG A 43 23.81 2.78 1.15
N ARG A 44 23.42 4.03 1.44
CA ARG A 44 24.17 4.95 2.32
C ARG A 44 24.29 4.44 3.76
N ARG A 45 23.34 3.62 4.21
CA ARG A 45 23.36 2.97 5.54
C ARG A 45 24.05 1.60 5.56
N GLY A 46 24.82 1.26 4.53
CA GLY A 46 25.66 0.05 4.49
C GLY A 46 25.01 -1.16 3.82
N GLY A 47 23.76 -1.06 3.35
CA GLY A 47 23.17 -2.07 2.46
C GLY A 47 22.99 -3.47 3.05
N ALA A 48 22.84 -3.60 4.38
CA ALA A 48 22.68 -4.90 5.04
C ALA A 48 21.23 -5.22 5.46
N ASP A 49 20.34 -4.23 5.43
CA ASP A 49 18.94 -4.42 5.85
C ASP A 49 18.11 -5.03 4.72
N TYR A 50 18.22 -6.34 4.52
CA TYR A 50 17.51 -7.06 3.45
C TYR A 50 15.98 -7.01 3.57
N PRO A 51 15.35 -7.08 4.77
CA PRO A 51 13.91 -6.87 4.90
C PRO A 51 13.45 -5.49 4.40
N ALA A 52 14.23 -4.43 4.67
CA ALA A 52 13.93 -3.11 4.12
C ALA A 52 14.13 -3.08 2.60
N LEU A 53 15.19 -3.71 2.07
CA LEU A 53 15.39 -3.84 0.62
C LEU A 53 14.23 -4.55 -0.07
N ALA A 54 13.70 -5.62 0.54
CA ALA A 54 12.54 -6.33 0.01
C ALA A 54 11.32 -5.41 -0.11
N LEU A 55 11.03 -4.61 0.93
CA LEU A 55 9.93 -3.63 0.86
C LEU A 55 10.19 -2.54 -0.19
N ILE A 56 11.43 -2.08 -0.36
CA ILE A 56 11.81 -1.12 -1.40
C ILE A 56 11.52 -1.69 -2.81
N ILE A 57 11.90 -2.95 -3.06
CA ILE A 57 11.61 -3.64 -4.32
C ILE A 57 10.11 -3.75 -4.54
N VAL A 58 9.36 -4.15 -3.50
CA VAL A 58 7.90 -4.24 -3.57
C VAL A 58 7.28 -2.86 -3.87
N THR A 59 7.77 -1.77 -3.28
CA THR A 59 7.30 -0.41 -3.61
C THR A 59 7.54 -0.05 -5.07
N ALA A 60 8.68 -0.41 -5.65
CA ALA A 60 8.91 -0.22 -7.09
C ALA A 60 7.93 -1.05 -7.93
N SER A 61 7.68 -2.30 -7.53
CA SER A 61 6.69 -3.17 -8.18
C SER A 61 5.26 -2.63 -8.10
N VAL A 62 4.88 -1.97 -6.99
CA VAL A 62 3.61 -1.22 -6.89
C VAL A 62 3.54 -0.20 -8.01
N GLY A 63 4.50 0.72 -8.10
CA GLY A 63 4.47 1.77 -9.14
C GLY A 63 4.40 1.23 -10.57
N ILE A 64 5.17 0.18 -10.88
CA ILE A 64 5.15 -0.46 -12.21
C ILE A 64 3.80 -1.16 -12.46
N GLY A 65 3.30 -1.92 -11.48
CA GLY A 65 2.04 -2.64 -11.57
C GLY A 65 0.84 -1.71 -11.74
N SER A 66 0.77 -0.64 -10.94
CA SER A 66 -0.25 0.40 -11.02
C SER A 66 -0.20 1.13 -12.37
N PHE A 67 0.98 1.49 -12.88
CA PHE A 67 1.10 2.08 -14.23
C PHE A 67 0.54 1.14 -15.32
N ILE A 68 0.85 -0.16 -15.24
CA ILE A 68 0.32 -1.16 -16.18
C ILE A 68 -1.20 -1.27 -16.04
N PHE A 69 -1.74 -1.26 -14.82
CA PHE A 69 -3.19 -1.30 -14.61
C PHE A 69 -3.91 -0.08 -15.18
N HIS A 70 -3.42 1.14 -14.90
CA HIS A 70 -4.05 2.37 -15.39
C HIS A 70 -3.90 2.58 -16.90
N THR A 71 -3.04 1.83 -17.58
CA THR A 71 -2.94 1.85 -19.04
C THR A 71 -3.73 0.72 -19.69
N VAL A 72 -3.55 -0.52 -19.24
CA VAL A 72 -4.17 -1.73 -19.83
C VAL A 72 -5.58 -2.01 -19.31
N ALA A 73 -5.87 -1.67 -18.05
CA ALA A 73 -7.18 -1.75 -17.39
C ALA A 73 -7.94 -3.07 -17.55
N THR A 74 -7.24 -4.20 -17.39
CA THR A 74 -7.85 -5.54 -17.36
C THR A 74 -7.80 -6.14 -15.96
N ARG A 75 -8.62 -7.15 -15.67
CA ARG A 75 -8.56 -7.89 -14.40
C ARG A 75 -7.17 -8.49 -14.13
N GLY A 76 -6.48 -8.97 -15.15
CA GLY A 76 -5.10 -9.44 -15.02
C GLY A 76 -4.12 -8.32 -14.65
N ALA A 77 -4.24 -7.15 -15.30
CA ALA A 77 -3.43 -5.99 -14.97
C ALA A 77 -3.71 -5.44 -13.57
N MET A 78 -4.96 -5.47 -13.11
CA MET A 78 -5.33 -5.11 -11.73
C MET A 78 -4.56 -5.93 -10.71
N LEU A 79 -4.33 -7.22 -10.94
CA LEU A 79 -3.56 -8.05 -10.01
C LEU A 79 -2.10 -7.59 -9.88
N LEU A 80 -1.52 -7.05 -10.95
CA LEU A 80 -0.16 -6.48 -10.90
C LEU A 80 -0.10 -5.23 -10.01
N ASP A 81 -1.22 -4.53 -9.83
CA ASP A 81 -1.35 -3.38 -8.93
C ASP A 81 -1.62 -3.83 -7.48
N VAL A 82 -2.73 -4.56 -7.26
CA VAL A 82 -3.22 -4.83 -5.89
C VAL A 82 -2.38 -5.87 -5.14
N VAL A 83 -1.74 -6.82 -5.81
CA VAL A 83 -0.93 -7.86 -5.14
C VAL A 83 0.34 -7.26 -4.53
N PRO A 84 1.18 -6.48 -5.24
CA PRO A 84 2.30 -5.78 -4.63
C PRO A 84 1.89 -4.86 -3.47
N ILE A 85 0.75 -4.16 -3.58
CA ILE A 85 0.22 -3.33 -2.48
C ILE A 85 -0.05 -4.19 -1.24
N ALA A 86 -0.74 -5.32 -1.40
CA ALA A 86 -1.02 -6.25 -0.30
C ALA A 86 0.27 -6.81 0.33
N ILE A 87 1.26 -7.18 -0.49
CA ILE A 87 2.57 -7.64 -0.02
C ILE A 87 3.26 -6.55 0.80
N PHE A 88 3.22 -5.30 0.34
CA PHE A 88 3.80 -4.17 1.09
C PHE A 88 3.09 -3.97 2.42
N ILE A 89 1.76 -3.92 2.43
CA ILE A 89 0.95 -3.72 3.65
C ILE A 89 1.27 -4.79 4.70
N TYR A 90 1.17 -6.07 4.34
CA TYR A 90 1.37 -7.16 5.30
C TYR A 90 2.83 -7.35 5.67
N GLY A 91 3.76 -7.17 4.72
CA GLY A 91 5.19 -7.23 4.96
C GLY A 91 5.67 -6.12 5.89
N TYR A 92 5.21 -4.89 5.66
CA TYR A 92 5.50 -3.75 6.53
C TYR A 92 4.90 -3.95 7.92
N PHE A 93 3.65 -4.39 8.01
CA PHE A 93 2.97 -4.64 9.28
C PHE A 93 3.72 -5.69 10.13
N LEU A 94 4.09 -6.82 9.52
CA LEU A 94 4.91 -7.85 10.17
C LEU A 94 6.26 -7.29 10.65
N LEU A 95 6.95 -6.53 9.80
CA LEU A 95 8.26 -5.96 10.13
C LEU A 95 8.15 -4.91 11.25
N ALA A 96 7.09 -4.11 11.26
CA ALA A 96 6.79 -3.13 12.30
C ALA A 96 6.56 -3.82 13.66
N LEU A 97 5.76 -4.90 13.70
CA LEU A 97 5.57 -5.71 14.91
C LEU A 97 6.91 -6.26 15.46
N ARG A 98 7.78 -6.74 14.56
CA ARG A 98 9.11 -7.26 14.93
C ARG A 98 10.06 -6.18 15.42
N ARG A 99 10.08 -4.99 14.80
CA ARG A 99 11.12 -3.97 15.06
C ARG A 99 10.70 -2.90 16.05
N TYR A 100 9.45 -2.47 16.01
CA TYR A 100 8.93 -1.46 16.90
C TYR A 100 8.49 -2.08 18.23
N PHE A 101 7.77 -3.18 18.16
CA PHE A 101 7.17 -3.84 19.33
C PHE A 101 7.95 -5.07 19.83
N ARG A 102 9.01 -5.50 19.12
CA ARG A 102 9.90 -6.60 19.50
C ARG A 102 9.17 -7.94 19.74
N LEU A 103 8.00 -8.14 19.13
CA LEU A 103 7.26 -9.39 19.24
C LEU A 103 8.06 -10.55 18.65
N SER A 104 7.88 -11.78 19.13
CA SER A 104 8.46 -12.98 18.52
C SER A 104 7.92 -13.17 17.09
N ILE A 105 8.62 -13.92 16.24
CA ILE A 105 8.15 -14.17 14.86
C ILE A 105 6.80 -14.87 14.84
N VAL A 106 6.56 -15.79 15.79
CA VAL A 106 5.28 -16.50 15.92
C VAL A 106 4.14 -15.52 16.18
N TRP A 107 4.28 -14.64 17.18
CA TRP A 107 3.24 -13.66 17.50
C TRP A 107 3.07 -12.62 16.41
N ALA A 108 4.16 -12.11 15.83
CA ALA A 108 4.10 -11.15 14.74
C ALA A 108 3.37 -11.73 13.52
N THR A 109 3.66 -12.99 13.15
CA THR A 109 2.97 -13.68 12.06
C THR A 109 1.50 -13.92 12.39
N ALA A 110 1.17 -14.43 13.58
CA ALA A 110 -0.22 -14.68 13.98
C ALA A 110 -1.08 -13.40 13.93
N ILE A 111 -0.56 -12.28 14.45
CA ILE A 111 -1.27 -10.99 14.41
C ILE A 111 -1.36 -10.48 12.96
N THR A 112 -0.33 -10.66 12.14
CA THR A 112 -0.38 -10.28 10.71
C THR A 112 -1.43 -11.08 9.95
N LEU A 113 -1.56 -12.38 10.21
CA LEU A 113 -2.60 -13.23 9.61
C LEU A 113 -4.00 -12.83 10.08
N ALA A 114 -4.18 -12.53 11.37
CA ALA A 114 -5.44 -12.02 11.90
C ALA A 114 -5.79 -10.67 11.25
N PHE A 115 -4.81 -9.79 11.08
CA PHE A 115 -4.96 -8.52 10.38
C PHE A 115 -5.33 -8.70 8.91
N ALA A 116 -4.72 -9.66 8.20
CA ALA A 116 -5.05 -9.98 6.82
C ALA A 116 -6.48 -10.54 6.69
N ALA A 117 -6.89 -11.42 7.61
CA ALA A 117 -8.26 -11.94 7.66
C ALA A 117 -9.28 -10.81 7.90
N LEU A 118 -9.03 -9.94 8.88
CA LEU A 118 -9.87 -8.76 9.13
C LEU A 118 -9.95 -7.84 7.91
N SER A 119 -8.82 -7.60 7.25
CA SER A 119 -8.75 -6.77 6.04
C SER A 119 -9.55 -7.38 4.89
N PHE A 120 -9.48 -8.70 4.72
CA PHE A 120 -10.29 -9.42 3.75
C PHE A 120 -11.79 -9.31 4.06
N PHE A 121 -12.21 -9.51 5.33
CA PHE A 121 -13.61 -9.32 5.71
C PHE A 121 -14.10 -7.88 5.50
N ALA A 122 -13.25 -6.88 5.69
CA ALA A 122 -13.62 -5.50 5.39
C ALA A 122 -14.01 -5.30 3.91
N THR A 123 -13.40 -6.05 2.98
CA THR A 123 -13.74 -5.96 1.54
C THR A 123 -15.12 -6.53 1.18
N THR A 124 -15.76 -7.30 2.07
CA THR A 124 -17.11 -7.84 1.81
C THR A 124 -18.22 -6.85 2.17
N VAL A 125 -17.87 -5.73 2.81
CA VAL A 125 -18.82 -4.66 3.14
C VAL A 125 -18.84 -3.67 1.99
N ASP A 126 -20.02 -3.40 1.44
CA ASP A 126 -20.18 -2.39 0.40
C ASP A 126 -20.39 -1.01 1.01
N ALA A 127 -19.29 -0.28 1.21
CA ALA A 127 -19.30 1.08 1.75
C ALA A 127 -18.09 1.87 1.24
N LEU A 128 -18.19 3.20 1.28
CA LEU A 128 -17.13 4.12 0.90
C LEU A 128 -16.59 3.87 -0.53
N ASN A 129 -17.48 3.55 -1.47
CA ASN A 129 -17.14 3.25 -2.88
C ASN A 129 -16.03 2.19 -3.02
N GLY A 130 -16.07 1.16 -2.17
CA GLY A 130 -15.08 0.08 -2.16
C GLY A 130 -13.75 0.43 -1.48
N SER A 131 -13.62 1.62 -0.88
CA SER A 131 -12.40 2.03 -0.15
C SER A 131 -12.33 1.45 1.26
N ILE A 132 -13.41 0.83 1.77
CA ILE A 132 -13.47 0.26 3.11
C ILE A 132 -12.39 -0.81 3.37
N GLY A 133 -11.95 -1.53 2.33
CA GLY A 133 -10.87 -2.52 2.42
C GLY A 133 -9.53 -1.94 2.88
N TYR A 134 -9.34 -0.62 2.79
CA TYR A 134 -8.13 0.07 3.22
C TYR A 134 -8.21 0.65 4.64
N LEU A 135 -9.39 0.73 5.24
CA LEU A 135 -9.55 1.25 6.61
C LEU A 135 -8.73 0.46 7.66
N PRO A 136 -8.64 -0.88 7.59
CA PRO A 136 -7.79 -1.62 8.52
C PRO A 136 -6.32 -1.19 8.46
N ALA A 137 -5.78 -0.90 7.27
CA ALA A 137 -4.41 -0.41 7.11
C ALA A 137 -4.24 1.01 7.67
N LEU A 138 -5.21 1.90 7.46
CA LEU A 138 -5.20 3.24 8.06
C LEU A 138 -5.28 3.18 9.60
N ALA A 139 -6.14 2.30 10.13
CA ALA A 139 -6.27 2.08 11.57
C ALA A 139 -4.96 1.54 12.15
N ALA A 140 -4.34 0.55 11.51
CA ALA A 140 -3.04 0.01 11.91
C ALA A 140 -1.95 1.10 11.98
N LEU A 141 -1.83 1.94 10.95
CA LEU A 141 -0.88 3.05 10.94
C LEU A 141 -1.13 4.04 12.08
N SER A 142 -2.41 4.39 12.30
CA SER A 142 -2.82 5.33 13.36
C SER A 142 -2.55 4.78 14.76
N ILE A 143 -2.84 3.49 14.98
CA ILE A 143 -2.57 2.78 16.23
C ILE A 143 -1.05 2.72 16.47
N PHE A 144 -0.26 2.34 15.48
CA PHE A 144 1.21 2.31 15.62
C PHE A 144 1.78 3.70 15.92
N ALA A 145 1.27 4.75 15.27
CA ALA A 145 1.67 6.12 15.54
C ALA A 145 1.39 6.51 17.00
N ALA A 146 0.20 6.21 17.52
CA ALA A 146 -0.21 6.51 18.89
C ALA A 146 0.64 5.73 19.92
N LEU A 147 0.80 4.41 19.73
CA LEU A 147 1.58 3.56 20.63
C LEU A 147 3.06 3.96 20.71
N LEU A 148 3.61 4.48 19.61
CA LEU A 148 5.01 4.92 19.54
C LEU A 148 5.20 6.40 19.90
N TRP A 149 4.13 7.15 20.13
CA TRP A 149 4.21 8.61 20.34
C TRP A 149 5.09 8.99 21.54
N MET A 150 4.95 8.25 22.65
CA MET A 150 5.70 8.50 23.88
C MET A 150 7.06 7.81 23.91
N SER A 151 7.15 6.60 23.34
CA SER A 151 8.36 5.76 23.43
C SER A 151 9.37 6.02 22.32
N ARG A 152 8.91 6.41 21.12
CA ARG A 152 9.72 6.67 19.92
C ARG A 152 9.12 7.83 19.13
N ARG A 153 9.14 9.03 19.72
CA ARG A 153 8.40 10.21 19.23
C ARG A 153 8.64 10.53 17.75
N GLU A 154 9.86 10.39 17.25
CA GLU A 154 10.16 10.63 15.82
C GLU A 154 9.48 9.59 14.91
N THR A 155 9.53 8.31 15.28
CA THR A 155 8.79 7.24 14.57
C THR A 155 7.29 7.45 14.67
N GLY A 156 6.77 7.80 15.85
CA GLY A 156 5.34 8.10 16.03
C GLY A 156 4.87 9.27 15.14
N ARG A 157 5.66 10.35 15.06
CA ARG A 157 5.35 11.52 14.21
C ARG A 157 5.36 11.18 12.72
N THR A 158 6.35 10.41 12.27
CA THR A 158 6.42 10.01 10.85
C THR A 158 5.28 9.07 10.46
N LEU A 159 4.89 8.13 11.33
CA LEU A 159 3.70 7.30 11.13
C LEU A 159 2.41 8.10 11.14
N ALA A 160 2.27 9.10 12.04
CA ALA A 160 1.10 9.97 12.06
C ALA A 160 0.98 10.80 10.79
N ALA A 161 2.10 11.32 10.27
CA ALA A 161 2.11 12.02 8.98
C ALA A 161 1.73 11.09 7.83
N ALA A 162 2.24 9.86 7.80
CA ALA A 162 1.87 8.86 6.81
C ALA A 162 0.37 8.48 6.92
N ALA A 163 -0.16 8.31 8.12
CA ALA A 163 -1.58 8.02 8.35
C ALA A 163 -2.47 9.18 7.87
N LEU A 164 -2.09 10.44 8.14
CA LEU A 164 -2.82 11.61 7.67
C LEU A 164 -2.81 11.71 6.14
N LEU A 165 -1.65 11.55 5.50
CA LEU A 165 -1.55 11.53 4.05
C LEU A 165 -2.38 10.38 3.44
N PHE A 166 -2.37 9.20 4.07
CA PHE A 166 -3.17 8.08 3.61
C PHE A 166 -4.67 8.32 3.79
N ALA A 167 -5.09 8.95 4.89
CA ALA A 167 -6.49 9.34 5.08
C ALA A 167 -6.96 10.33 4.00
N ILE A 168 -6.16 11.35 3.68
CA ILE A 168 -6.45 12.28 2.59
C ILE A 168 -6.57 11.53 1.26
N SER A 169 -5.63 10.63 0.98
CA SER A 169 -5.66 9.78 -0.23
C SER A 169 -6.94 8.92 -0.31
N LEU A 170 -7.39 8.34 0.80
CA LEU A 170 -8.62 7.54 0.84
C LEU A 170 -9.89 8.37 0.62
N VAL A 171 -9.92 9.60 1.15
CA VAL A 171 -11.01 10.54 0.85
C VAL A 171 -11.04 10.87 -0.64
N SER A 172 -9.89 11.22 -1.23
CA SER A 172 -9.78 11.49 -2.67
C SER A 172 -10.23 10.28 -3.50
N ARG A 173 -9.78 9.07 -3.17
CA ARG A 173 -10.19 7.82 -3.84
C ARG A 173 -11.69 7.58 -3.73
N THR A 174 -12.28 7.84 -2.56
CA THR A 174 -13.72 7.64 -2.37
C THR A 174 -14.54 8.58 -3.26
N ILE A 175 -14.04 9.79 -3.51
CA ILE A 175 -14.68 10.79 -4.38
C ILE A 175 -14.47 10.48 -5.87
N ASP A 176 -13.31 9.95 -6.25
CA ASP A 176 -12.92 9.64 -7.65
C ASP A 176 -13.52 8.34 -8.21
N ARG A 177 -14.35 7.65 -7.42
CA ARG A 177 -15.03 6.40 -7.77
C ARG A 177 -16.51 6.57 -8.00
#